data_AF-A0A433XSV7-F1
#
_entry.id   AF-A0A433XSV7-F1
#
_cell.length_a   1.000
_cell.length_b   1.000
_cell.length_c   1.000
_cell.angle_alpha   90.00
_cell.angle_beta   90.00
_cell.angle_gamma   90.00
#
_symmetry.space_group_name_H-M   'P 1'
#
loop_
_entity.id
_entity.type
_entity.pdbx_description
1 polymer ?
#
loop_
_entity_poly.entity_id
_entity_poly.type
_entity_poly.pdbx_seq_one_letter_code
_entity_poly.pdbx_strand_id
1 'polypeptide(L)'
;MTTYNWPLIERLLHEVQNSAGENFAPRAYAEQLAAAQAAAGQPIGNLDDLKMQAADYEALLLKRGFIETRPEDEGGNGENFILTPRGASLLSLIDSSIPGNSHPLQVLDEQEDALDPDTFDGVAAKVQIA
;
A
#
# COMPACT_ATOMS: atom_id res chain seq x y z
N MET A 1 -8.31 5.38 15.98
CA MET A 1 -7.08 5.06 15.22
C MET A 1 -7.34 3.80 14.44
N THR A 2 -7.36 3.93 13.12
CA THR A 2 -7.45 2.78 12.22
C THR A 2 -6.03 2.29 11.98
N THR A 3 -5.67 1.14 12.53
CA THR A 3 -4.35 0.54 12.28
C THR A 3 -4.39 -0.17 10.95
N TYR A 4 -3.56 0.28 10.01
CA TYR A 4 -3.42 -0.34 8.70
C TYR A 4 -2.35 -1.42 8.71
N ASN A 5 -2.53 -2.45 7.89
CA ASN A 5 -1.49 -3.44 7.65
C ASN A 5 -0.50 -2.86 6.62
N TRP A 6 0.43 -2.04 7.09
CA TRP A 6 1.43 -1.37 6.24
C TRP A 6 2.24 -2.32 5.36
N PRO A 7 2.74 -3.47 5.85
CA PRO A 7 3.43 -4.44 4.98
C PRO A 7 2.58 -4.94 3.81
N LEU A 8 1.26 -5.08 4.01
CA LEU A 8 0.36 -5.47 2.94
C LEU A 8 0.14 -4.33 1.95
N ILE A 9 -0.07 -3.10 2.43
CA ILE A 9 -0.22 -1.92 1.57
C ILE A 9 1.04 -1.66 0.75
N GLU A 10 2.22 -1.74 1.38
CA GLU A 10 3.53 -1.64 0.73
C GLU A 10 3.66 -2.65 -0.40
N ARG A 11 3.36 -3.92 -0.11
CA ARG A 11 3.36 -4.99 -1.11
C ARG A 11 2.45 -4.65 -2.28
N LEU A 12 1.22 -4.21 -2.02
CA LEU A 12 0.26 -3.83 -3.08
C LEU A 12 0.79 -2.67 -3.93
N LEU A 13 1.33 -1.62 -3.32
CA LEU A 13 1.85 -0.45 -4.02
C LEU A 13 3.07 -0.79 -4.89
N HIS A 14 3.97 -1.66 -4.40
CA HIS A 14 5.06 -2.19 -5.21
C HIS A 14 4.55 -3.00 -6.40
N GLU A 15 3.53 -3.83 -6.22
CA GLU A 15 2.95 -4.58 -7.33
C GLU A 15 2.28 -3.64 -8.33
N VAL A 16 1.55 -2.59 -7.90
CA VAL A 16 1.01 -1.55 -8.82
C VAL A 16 2.12 -0.85 -9.61
N GLN A 17 3.27 -0.59 -8.98
CA GLN A 17 4.42 0.02 -9.66
C GLN A 17 5.00 -0.90 -10.75
N ASN A 18 4.94 -2.23 -10.54
CA ASN A 18 5.58 -3.23 -11.39
C ASN A 18 4.61 -3.99 -12.31
N SER A 19 3.29 -3.85 -12.16
CA SER A 19 2.25 -4.63 -12.87
C SER A 19 2.00 -4.18 -14.31
N ALA A 20 3.03 -3.74 -15.03
CA ALA A 20 2.89 -3.35 -16.42
C ALA A 20 2.52 -4.56 -17.29
N GLY A 21 1.28 -4.59 -17.78
CA GLY A 21 0.79 -5.64 -18.69
C GLY A 21 0.23 -6.90 -18.02
N GLU A 22 0.12 -6.95 -16.69
CA GLU A 22 -0.51 -8.06 -15.95
C GLU A 22 -1.71 -7.58 -15.15
N ASN A 23 -2.67 -8.48 -14.92
CA ASN A 23 -3.83 -8.21 -14.07
C ASN A 23 -3.39 -8.03 -12.62
N PHE A 24 -3.91 -7.01 -11.96
CA PHE A 24 -3.67 -6.78 -10.55
C PHE A 24 -4.43 -7.83 -9.71
N ALA A 25 -3.69 -8.63 -8.95
CA ALA A 25 -4.24 -9.76 -8.20
C ALA A 25 -3.97 -9.61 -6.70
N PRO A 26 -4.67 -8.70 -5.98
CA PRO A 26 -4.37 -8.38 -4.58
C PRO A 26 -4.40 -9.59 -3.64
N ARG A 27 -5.32 -10.52 -3.88
CA ARG A 27 -5.42 -11.76 -3.10
C ARG A 27 -4.21 -12.67 -3.29
N ALA A 28 -3.66 -12.74 -4.51
CA ALA A 28 -2.45 -13.52 -4.77
C ALA A 28 -1.23 -12.87 -4.12
N TYR A 29 -1.14 -11.54 -4.13
CA TYR A 29 -0.06 -10.82 -3.46
C TYR A 29 -0.10 -10.99 -1.94
N ALA A 30 -1.29 -11.07 -1.34
CA ALA A 30 -1.47 -11.40 0.07
C ALA A 30 -0.94 -12.81 0.40
N GLU A 31 -1.23 -13.81 -0.44
CA GLU A 31 -0.70 -15.17 -0.27
C GLU A 31 0.83 -15.19 -0.33
N GLN A 32 1.41 -14.48 -1.30
CA GLN A 32 2.86 -14.37 -1.43
C GLN A 32 3.50 -13.67 -0.23
N LEU A 33 2.88 -12.61 0.28
CA LEU A 33 3.34 -11.92 1.49
C LEU A 33 3.31 -12.85 2.70
N ALA A 34 2.21 -13.58 2.90
CA ALA A 34 2.11 -14.58 3.96
C ALA A 34 3.18 -15.67 3.81
N ALA A 35 3.38 -16.20 2.60
CA ALA A 35 4.43 -17.20 2.37
C ALA A 35 5.83 -16.66 2.70
N ALA A 36 6.14 -15.41 2.33
CA ALA A 36 7.40 -14.75 2.64
C ALA A 36 7.58 -14.53 4.16
N GLN A 37 6.52 -14.07 4.84
CA GLN A 37 6.51 -13.91 6.30
C GLN A 37 6.72 -15.24 7.02
N ALA A 38 6.02 -16.31 6.61
CA ALA A 38 6.20 -17.64 7.15
C ALA A 38 7.64 -18.15 6.96
N ALA A 39 8.22 -17.94 5.78
CA ALA A 39 9.61 -18.30 5.51
C ALA A 39 10.61 -17.49 6.37
N ALA A 40 10.28 -16.25 6.69
CA ALA A 40 11.04 -15.40 7.62
C ALA A 40 10.76 -15.71 9.11
N GLY A 41 9.92 -16.70 9.42
CA GLY A 41 9.54 -17.07 10.79
C GLY A 41 8.58 -16.08 11.46
N GLN A 42 7.95 -15.20 10.70
CA GLN A 42 6.96 -14.23 11.18
C GLN A 42 5.56 -14.85 11.25
N PRO A 43 4.73 -14.43 12.22
CA PRO A 43 3.34 -14.87 12.30
C PRO A 43 2.51 -14.29 11.15
N ILE A 44 1.88 -15.18 10.38
CA ILE A 44 1.08 -14.83 9.18
C ILE A 44 -0.39 -14.56 9.45
N GLY A 45 -0.84 -14.74 10.71
CA GLY A 45 -2.24 -14.59 11.08
C GLY A 45 -3.17 -15.52 10.28
N ASN A 46 -4.39 -15.04 9.99
CA ASN A 46 -5.35 -15.73 9.14
C ASN A 46 -5.20 -15.28 7.68
N LEU A 47 -4.91 -16.24 6.81
CA LEU A 47 -4.68 -15.99 5.39
C LEU A 47 -5.94 -15.47 4.67
N ASP A 48 -7.14 -15.95 5.02
CA ASP A 48 -8.37 -15.50 4.38
C ASP A 48 -8.68 -14.03 4.72
N ASP A 49 -8.41 -13.63 5.96
CA ASP A 49 -8.52 -12.24 6.40
C ASP A 49 -7.52 -11.36 5.65
N LEU A 50 -6.28 -11.82 5.46
CA LEU A 50 -5.26 -11.08 4.72
C LEU A 50 -5.64 -10.85 3.25
N LYS A 51 -6.24 -11.86 2.60
CA LYS A 51 -6.76 -11.73 1.23
C LYS A 51 -7.91 -10.75 1.13
N MET A 52 -8.81 -10.77 2.12
CA MET A 52 -9.93 -9.84 2.18
C MET A 52 -9.43 -8.41 2.36
N GLN A 53 -8.50 -8.19 3.30
CA GLN A 53 -7.83 -6.91 3.51
C GLN A 53 -7.14 -6.41 2.23
N ALA A 54 -6.50 -7.29 1.47
CA ALA A 54 -5.83 -6.89 0.23
C ALA A 54 -6.81 -6.34 -0.82
N ALA A 55 -7.98 -6.97 -0.98
CA ALA A 55 -9.03 -6.48 -1.87
C ALA A 55 -9.66 -5.18 -1.34
N ASP A 56 -9.86 -5.07 -0.03
CA ASP A 56 -10.37 -3.85 0.59
C ASP A 56 -9.38 -2.67 0.42
N TYR A 57 -8.08 -2.93 0.55
CA TYR A 57 -7.04 -1.92 0.35
C TYR A 57 -6.87 -1.52 -1.11
N GLU A 58 -6.97 -2.44 -2.06
CA GLU A 58 -7.04 -2.08 -3.49
C GLU A 58 -8.17 -1.06 -3.73
N ALA A 59 -9.39 -1.40 -3.31
CA ALA A 59 -10.54 -0.54 -3.48
C ALA A 59 -10.38 0.81 -2.75
N LEU A 60 -9.80 0.79 -1.55
CA LEU A 60 -9.53 1.99 -0.76
C LEU A 60 -8.48 2.88 -1.44
N LEU A 61 -7.34 2.32 -1.84
CA LEU A 61 -6.25 3.05 -2.49
C LEU A 61 -6.72 3.68 -3.81
N LEU A 62 -7.55 2.97 -4.57
CA LEU A 62 -8.16 3.50 -5.79
C LEU A 62 -9.15 4.63 -5.46
N LYS A 63 -10.07 4.40 -4.52
CA LYS A 63 -11.08 5.38 -4.12
C LYS A 63 -10.47 6.66 -3.54
N ARG A 64 -9.36 6.55 -2.82
CA ARG A 64 -8.65 7.68 -2.20
C ARG A 64 -7.58 8.28 -3.12
N GLY A 65 -7.39 7.75 -4.33
CA GLY A 65 -6.50 8.31 -5.36
C GLY A 65 -5.01 8.10 -5.09
N PHE A 66 -4.63 7.06 -4.36
CA PHE A 66 -3.23 6.60 -4.28
C PHE A 66 -2.83 5.79 -5.52
N ILE A 67 -3.79 5.09 -6.10
CA ILE A 67 -3.63 4.36 -7.37
C ILE A 67 -4.73 4.80 -8.32
N GLU A 68 -4.48 4.67 -9.61
CA GLU A 68 -5.48 4.90 -10.66
C GLU A 68 -5.38 3.82 -11.73
N THR A 69 -6.48 3.63 -12.48
CA THR A 69 -6.50 2.66 -13.58
C THR A 69 -5.43 3.03 -14.60
N ARG A 70 -4.63 2.05 -15.00
CA ARG A 70 -3.59 2.27 -16.01
C ARG A 70 -4.25 2.71 -17.33
N PRO A 71 -3.75 3.77 -17.98
CA PRO A 71 -4.22 4.19 -19.30
C PRO A 71 -4.05 3.08 -20.34
N GLU A 72 -5.00 2.92 -21.27
CA GLU A 72 -4.94 1.89 -22.32
C GLU A 72 -3.67 2.03 -23.19
N ASP A 73 -3.23 3.27 -23.44
CA ASP A 73 -2.00 3.58 -24.18
C ASP A 73 -0.71 3.18 -23.46
N GLU A 74 -0.78 2.94 -22.14
CA GLU A 74 0.31 2.40 -21.32
C GLU A 74 0.16 0.89 -21.02
N GLY A 75 -0.74 0.20 -21.72
CA GLY A 75 -1.04 -1.22 -21.50
C GLY A 75 -2.12 -1.47 -20.44
N GLY A 76 -3.00 -0.49 -20.23
CA GLY A 76 -4.19 -0.61 -19.40
C GLY A 76 -5.16 -1.67 -19.92
N ASN A 77 -5.69 -2.49 -19.01
CA ASN A 77 -6.72 -3.50 -19.33
C ASN A 77 -7.98 -3.38 -18.46
N GLY A 78 -8.09 -2.29 -17.69
CA GLY A 78 -9.20 -2.07 -16.73
C GLY A 78 -9.07 -2.86 -15.42
N GLU A 79 -8.09 -3.76 -15.33
CA GLU A 79 -7.79 -4.60 -14.16
C GLU A 79 -6.35 -4.38 -13.66
N ASN A 80 -5.66 -3.35 -14.15
CA ASN A 80 -4.32 -2.97 -13.75
C ASN A 80 -4.20 -1.47 -13.47
N PHE A 81 -3.21 -1.10 -12.65
CA PHE A 81 -3.11 0.23 -12.08
C PHE A 81 -1.74 0.86 -12.30
N ILE A 82 -1.66 2.16 -12.05
CA ILE A 82 -0.44 2.95 -11.89
C ILE A 82 -0.47 3.70 -10.56
N LEU A 83 0.71 3.99 -10.02
CA LEU A 83 0.84 4.83 -8.83
C LEU A 83 0.58 6.29 -9.21
N THR A 84 -0.27 6.96 -8.44
CA THR A 84 -0.38 8.43 -8.51
C THR A 84 0.81 9.06 -7.74
N PRO A 85 1.04 10.38 -7.84
CA PRO A 85 2.04 11.07 -7.02
C PRO A 85 1.82 10.85 -5.51
N ARG A 86 0.55 10.71 -5.09
CA ARG A 86 0.21 10.40 -3.69
C ARG A 86 0.57 8.96 -3.33
N GLY A 87 0.28 7.99 -4.19
CA GLY A 87 0.68 6.59 -4.00
C GLY A 87 2.19 6.40 -3.93
N ALA A 88 2.94 7.07 -4.82
CA ALA A 88 4.40 7.06 -4.79
C ALA A 88 4.95 7.67 -3.50
N SER A 89 4.33 8.75 -3.00
CA SER A 89 4.70 9.37 -1.73
C SER A 89 4.42 8.43 -0.54
N LEU A 90 3.26 7.76 -0.53
CA LEU A 90 2.92 6.77 0.49
C LEU A 90 3.91 5.61 0.49
N LEU A 91 4.22 5.04 -0.68
CA LEU A 91 5.19 3.97 -0.82
C LEU A 91 6.56 4.40 -0.30
N SER A 92 7.02 5.59 -0.67
CA SER A 92 8.30 6.13 -0.19
C SER A 92 8.33 6.31 1.33
N LEU A 93 7.23 6.72 1.96
CA LEU A 93 7.16 6.87 3.42
C LEU A 93 7.22 5.51 4.13
N ILE A 94 6.57 4.48 3.59
CA ILE A 94 6.59 3.13 4.15
C ILE A 94 7.99 2.51 4.00
N ASP A 95 8.58 2.57 2.80
CA ASP A 95 9.92 2.03 2.49
C ASP A 95 11.04 2.75 3.28
N SER A 96 10.87 4.04 3.56
CA SER A 96 11.83 4.83 4.37
C SER A 96 11.81 4.46 5.87
N SER A 97 10.87 3.65 6.33
CA SER A 97 10.82 3.18 7.72
C SER A 97 11.84 2.05 7.96
N ILE A 98 13.13 2.40 7.91
CA ILE A 98 14.26 1.52 8.21
C ILE A 98 14.24 1.17 9.72
N PRO A 99 14.67 -0.05 10.13
CA PRO A 99 14.86 -0.40 11.53
C PRO A 99 15.71 0.65 12.28
N GLY A 100 15.07 1.38 13.21
CA GLY A 100 15.70 2.45 14.00
C GLY A 100 15.20 3.87 13.69
N ASN A 101 14.46 4.08 12.59
CA ASN A 101 13.82 5.35 12.26
C ASN A 101 12.33 5.14 11.92
N SER A 102 11.56 4.67 12.90
CA SER A 102 10.11 4.38 12.79
C SER A 102 9.21 5.61 12.63
N HIS A 103 9.79 6.79 12.42
CA HIS A 103 9.06 8.06 12.49
C HIS A 103 7.93 8.19 11.45
N PRO A 104 8.11 7.81 10.17
CA PRO A 104 7.06 7.99 9.16
C PRO A 104 5.83 7.11 9.40
N LEU A 105 6.02 5.81 9.67
CA LEU A 105 4.91 4.90 9.95
C LEU A 105 4.23 5.21 11.28
N GLN A 106 5.00 5.59 12.31
CA GLN A 106 4.42 5.97 13.59
C GLN A 106 3.52 7.21 13.45
N VAL A 107 3.96 8.23 12.72
CA VAL A 107 3.15 9.45 12.51
C VAL A 107 1.87 9.11 11.72
N LEU A 108 1.93 8.16 10.77
CA LEU A 108 0.74 7.65 10.08
C LEU A 108 -0.19 6.90 11.04
N ASP A 109 0.33 5.98 11.85
CA ASP A 109 -0.46 5.20 12.83
C ASP A 109 -1.09 6.08 13.93
N GLU A 110 -0.50 7.23 14.23
CA GLU A 110 -1.05 8.23 15.16
C GLU A 110 -2.26 8.99 14.58
N GLN A 111 -2.57 8.85 13.28
CA GLN A 111 -3.75 9.46 12.68
C GLN A 111 -5.03 8.63 12.92
N GLU A 112 -6.19 9.29 12.87
CA GLU A 112 -7.47 8.56 12.92
C GLU A 112 -7.73 7.74 11.64
N ASP A 113 -7.43 8.33 10.49
CA ASP A 113 -7.43 7.70 9.16
C ASP A 113 -6.22 8.18 8.35
N ALA A 114 -5.14 7.40 8.36
CA ALA A 114 -3.89 7.71 7.68
C ALA A 114 -3.98 7.69 6.14
N LEU A 115 -5.02 7.03 5.59
CA LEU A 115 -5.26 6.94 4.14
C LEU A 115 -6.36 7.90 3.68
N ASP A 116 -6.88 8.74 4.58
CA ASP A 116 -7.70 9.86 4.17
C ASP A 116 -6.83 10.88 3.40
N PRO A 117 -7.23 11.31 2.19
CA PRO A 117 -6.45 12.23 1.35
C PRO A 117 -5.98 13.49 2.06
N ASP A 118 -6.88 14.18 2.77
CA ASP A 118 -6.58 15.44 3.42
C ASP A 118 -5.64 15.21 4.63
N THR A 119 -5.88 14.13 5.36
CA THR A 119 -5.03 13.71 6.49
C THR A 119 -3.64 13.32 6.02
N PHE A 120 -3.54 12.48 4.98
CA PHE A 120 -2.29 12.00 4.41
C PHE A 120 -1.47 13.15 3.84
N ASP A 121 -2.06 14.02 3.02
CA ASP A 121 -1.35 15.14 2.40
C ASP A 121 -0.79 16.09 3.48
N GLY A 122 -1.53 16.30 4.58
CA GLY A 122 -1.07 17.06 5.74
C GLY A 122 0.08 16.41 6.52
N VAL A 123 0.11 15.08 6.62
CA VAL A 123 1.22 14.32 7.24
C VAL A 123 2.44 14.30 6.33
N ALA A 124 2.27 13.95 5.05
CA ALA A 124 3.34 13.86 4.08
C ALA A 124 4.08 15.19 3.93
N ALA A 125 3.35 16.31 3.93
CA ALA A 125 3.96 17.64 3.92
C ALA A 125 4.87 17.90 5.13
N LYS A 126 4.51 17.42 6.34
CA LYS A 126 5.33 17.59 7.54
C LYS A 126 6.58 16.72 7.51
N VAL A 127 6.46 15.49 7.02
CA VAL A 127 7.60 14.53 6.95
C VAL A 127 8.64 14.98 5.93
N GLN A 128 8.23 15.59 4.81
CA GLN A 128 9.17 16.11 3.80
C GLN A 128 9.96 17.35 4.23
N ILE A 129 9.51 18.06 5.28
CA ILE A 129 10.14 19.28 5.79
C ILE A 129 11.15 18.97 6.91
N ALA A 130 11.17 17.74 7.45
CA ALA A 130 11.94 17.33 8.62
C ALA A 130 13.36 16.86 8.31
#